data_AF-A0A699V988-F1
#
_entry.id   AF-A0A699V988-F1
#
_cell.length_a   1.000
_cell.length_b   1.000
_cell.length_c   1.000
_cell.angle_alpha   90.00
_cell.angle_beta   90.00
_cell.angle_gamma   90.00
#
_symmetry.space_group_name_H-M   'P 1'
#
loop_
_entity.id
_entity.type
_entity.pdbx_description
1 polymer ?
#
loop_
_entity_poly.entity_id
_entity_poly.type
_entity_poly.pdbx_seq_one_letter_code
_entity_poly.pdbx_strand_id
1 'polypeptide(L)' 'MIEQAEKDGILTKDSHIIEPTSGNTGVGLALVAAVKGYKITLVMPESMSIERRRLMSAYGANLELTPRE' A
#
# COMPACT_ATOMS: atom_id res chain seq x y z
N MET A 1 -3.85 7.36 -10.14
CA MET A 1 -4.59 6.36 -9.34
C MET A 1 -5.31 7.05 -8.19
N ILE A 2 -4.61 7.44 -7.11
CA ILE A 2 -5.23 8.03 -5.91
C ILE A 2 -6.04 9.31 -6.21
N GLU A 3 -5.40 10.34 -6.77
CA GLU A 3 -6.09 11.62 -7.02
C GLU A 3 -7.26 11.51 -8.01
N GLN A 4 -7.17 10.59 -8.96
CA GLN A 4 -8.27 10.33 -9.88
C GLN A 4 -9.43 9.64 -9.14
N ALA A 5 -9.15 8.63 -8.31
CA ALA A 5 -10.17 7.99 -7.50
C ALA A 5 -10.81 8.94 -6.47
N GLU A 6 -10.05 9.92 -5.94
CA GLU A 6 -10.58 11.02 -5.14
C GLU A 6 -11.55 11.89 -5.96
N LYS A 7 -11.16 12.31 -7.17
CA LYS A 7 -11.99 13.11 -8.08
C LYS A 7 -13.27 12.39 -8.50
N ASP A 8 -13.18 11.09 -8.73
CA ASP A 8 -14.31 10.25 -9.14
C ASP A 8 -15.22 9.88 -7.96
N GLY A 9 -14.87 10.27 -6.73
CA GLY A 9 -15.63 9.96 -5.51
C GLY A 9 -15.55 8.50 -5.06
N ILE A 10 -14.71 7.70 -5.71
CA ILE A 10 -14.50 6.28 -5.39
C ILE A 10 -13.68 6.12 -4.10
N LEU A 11 -12.70 7.01 -3.90
CA LEU A 11 -11.83 7.01 -2.72
C LEU A 11 -12.22 8.11 -1.75
N THR A 12 -12.72 7.72 -0.57
CA THR A 12 -13.08 8.60 0.53
C THR A 12 -12.16 8.36 1.73
N LYS A 13 -12.24 9.20 2.77
CA LYS A 13 -11.44 9.04 3.99
C LYS A 13 -11.71 7.74 4.75
N ASP A 14 -12.88 7.15 4.54
CA ASP A 14 -13.25 5.88 5.14
C ASP A 14 -12.82 4.66 4.29
N SER A 15 -12.33 4.89 3.07
CA SER A 15 -11.86 3.84 2.19
C SER A 15 -10.58 3.17 2.70
N HIS A 16 -10.42 1.90 2.35
CA HIS A 16 -9.21 1.12 2.58
C HIS A 16 -8.62 0.70 1.23
N ILE A 17 -7.39 1.15 0.95
CA ILE A 17 -6.67 0.81 -0.27
C ILE A 17 -6.06 -0.59 -0.11
N ILE A 18 -6.26 -1.46 -1.10
CA ILE A 18 -5.65 -2.79 -1.16
C ILE A 18 -4.95 -2.92 -2.50
N GLU A 19 -3.65 -3.18 -2.50
CA GLU A 19 -2.86 -3.30 -3.74
C GLU A 19 -1.94 -4.54 -3.69
N PRO A 20 -2.02 -5.45 -4.67
CA PRO A 20 -1.04 -6.53 -4.84
C PRO A 20 0.23 -5.98 -5.49
N THR A 21 1.28 -5.78 -4.71
CA THR A 21 2.55 -5.25 -5.21
C THR A 21 3.69 -5.50 -4.25
N SER A 22 4.86 -5.83 -4.79
CA SER A 22 6.11 -5.95 -4.04
C SER A 22 7.14 -4.85 -4.36
N GLY A 23 6.76 -3.94 -5.25
CA GLY A 23 7.68 -3.01 -5.90
C GLY A 23 7.48 -1.55 -5.51
N ASN A 24 7.93 -0.67 -6.41
CA ASN A 24 7.91 0.78 -6.20
C ASN A 24 6.49 1.34 -6.09
N THR A 25 5.50 0.71 -6.72
CA THR A 25 4.09 1.09 -6.59
C THR A 25 3.65 0.99 -5.13
N GLY A 26 4.00 -0.10 -4.44
CA GLY A 26 3.69 -0.26 -3.01
C GLY A 26 4.34 0.81 -2.15
N VAL A 27 5.61 1.13 -2.41
CA VAL A 27 6.33 2.21 -1.70
C VAL A 27 5.67 3.57 -1.93
N GLY A 28 5.33 3.89 -3.17
CA GLY A 28 4.67 5.16 -3.51
C GLY A 28 3.28 5.27 -2.90
N LEU A 29 2.48 4.21 -2.98
CA LEU A 29 1.14 4.17 -2.39
C LEU A 29 1.19 4.23 -0.85
N ALA A 30 2.14 3.56 -0.21
CA ALA A 30 2.34 3.63 1.23
C ALA A 30 2.68 5.07 1.68
N LEU A 31 3.58 5.75 0.97
CA LEU A 31 3.91 7.15 1.26
C LEU A 31 2.69 8.06 1.07
N VAL A 32 1.97 7.93 -0.05
CA VAL A 32 0.78 8.74 -0.33
C VAL A 32 -0.32 8.50 0.70
N ALA A 33 -0.55 7.24 1.08
CA ALA A 33 -1.50 6.88 2.12
C ALA A 33 -1.13 7.48 3.48
N ALA A 34 0.16 7.46 3.85
CA ALA A 34 0.66 8.08 5.07
C ALA A 34 0.40 9.60 5.09
N VAL A 35 0.69 10.29 3.99
CA VAL A 35 0.52 11.76 3.89
C VAL A 35 -0.97 12.14 3.87
N LYS A 36 -1.80 11.39 3.14
CA LYS A 36 -3.22 11.72 2.96
C LYS A 36 -4.13 11.11 4.04
N GLY A 37 -3.61 10.26 4.92
CA GLY A 37 -4.35 9.63 6.01
C GLY A 37 -5.27 8.50 5.54
N TYR A 38 -4.86 7.71 4.56
CA TYR A 38 -5.60 6.53 4.11
C TYR A 38 -5.12 5.26 4.81
N LYS A 39 -6.06 4.35 5.08
CA LYS A 39 -5.70 2.97 5.42
C LYS A 39 -5.23 2.26 4.15
N ILE A 40 -4.15 1.50 4.26
CA ILE A 40 -3.61 0.73 3.14
C ILE A 40 -3.11 -0.64 3.58
N THR A 41 -3.41 -1.66 2.78
CA THR A 41 -2.83 -2.99 2.85
C THR A 41 -2.12 -3.32 1.54
N LEU A 42 -0.87 -3.76 1.62
CA LEU A 42 -0.08 -4.21 0.48
C LEU A 42 0.07 -5.73 0.53
N VAL A 43 -0.31 -6.40 -0.55
CA VAL A 43 -0.26 -7.87 -0.65
C VAL A 43 0.96 -8.26 -1.47
N MET A 44 1.83 -9.12 -0.93
CA MET A 44 3.04 -9.57 -1.63
C MET A 44 3.53 -10.95 -1.16
N PRO A 45 4.30 -11.68 -1.98
CA PRO A 45 4.92 -12.93 -1.54
C PRO A 45 5.89 -12.73 -0.37
N GLU A 46 5.96 -13.70 0.54
CA GLU A 46 6.92 -13.66 1.66
C GLU A 46 8.40 -13.70 1.22
N SER A 47 8.66 -14.08 -0.04
CA SER A 47 9.98 -14.05 -0.68
C SER A 47 10.53 -12.63 -0.89
N MET A 48 9.68 -11.61 -0.75
CA MET A 48 10.07 -10.21 -0.98
C MET A 48 11.02 -9.68 0.10
N SER A 49 11.93 -8.80 -0.36
CA SER A 49 13.00 -8.20 0.46
C SER A 49 12.46 -7.62 1.77
N ILE A 50 13.17 -7.91 2.86
CA ILE A 50 12.84 -7.42 4.19
C ILE A 50 12.99 -5.90 4.25
N GLU A 51 13.98 -5.34 3.58
CA GLU A 51 14.23 -3.90 3.49
C GLU A 51 13.02 -3.16 2.90
N ARG A 52 12.46 -3.70 1.81
CA ARG A 52 11.25 -3.14 1.19
C ARG A 52 10.04 -3.23 2.12
N ARG A 53 9.83 -4.37 2.77
CA ARG A 53 8.74 -4.56 3.75
C ARG A 53 8.87 -3.58 4.92
N ARG A 54 10.08 -3.41 5.45
CA ARG A 54 10.36 -2.44 6.54
C ARG A 54 10.08 -1.01 6.11
N LEU A 55 10.48 -0.62 4.90
CA LEU A 55 10.21 0.72 4.38
C LEU A 55 8.70 1.00 4.29
N MET A 56 7.93 0.09 3.69
CA MET A 56 6.48 0.24 3.56
C MET A 56 5.77 0.24 4.92
N SER A 57 6.19 -0.65 5.84
CA SER A 57 5.67 -0.69 7.21
C SER A 57 5.99 0.59 7.98
N ALA A 58 7.15 1.21 7.76
CA ALA A 58 7.54 2.46 8.40
C ALA A 58 6.64 3.64 7.96
N TYR A 59 6.05 3.58 6.76
CA TYR A 59 5.01 4.51 6.33
C TYR A 59 3.62 4.16 6.88
N GLY A 60 3.49 3.10 7.70
CA GLY A 60 2.22 2.68 8.30
C GLY A 60 1.36 1.79 7.41
N ALA A 61 1.90 1.26 6.32
CA ALA A 61 1.18 0.28 5.50
C ALA A 61 1.08 -1.07 6.23
N ASN A 62 -0.11 -1.67 6.21
CA ASN A 62 -0.29 -3.06 6.61
C ASN A 62 0.23 -3.98 5.50
N LEU A 63 0.90 -5.08 5.86
CA LEU A 63 1.45 -6.02 4.89
C LEU A 63 0.79 -7.39 5.04
N GLU A 64 0.16 -7.85 3.97
CA GLU A 64 -0.38 -9.21 3.89
C GLU A 64 0.57 -10.06 3.05
N LEU A 65 1.13 -11.11 3.65
CA LEU A 65 2.10 -11.98 2.97
C LEU A 65 1.41 -13.22 2.40
N THR A 66 1.63 -13.46 1.11
CA THR A 66 1.22 -14.71 0.47
C THR A 66 2.36 -15.75 0.53
N PRO A 67 2.06 -17.05 0.45
CA PRO A 67 3.07 -18.10 0.36
C PRO A 67 4.09 -17.82 -0.76
N ARG A 68 5.30 -18.37 -0.61
CA ARG A 68 6.30 -18.33 -1.70
C ARG A 68 5.74 -19.03 -2.94
N GLU A 69 6.04 -18.42 -4.07
CA GLU A 69 5.90 -18.99 -5.41
C GLU A 69 6.93 -20.09 -5.68
#